data_AF-A0A377C9L0-F1
#
_entry.id   AF-A0A377C9L0-F1
#
_cell.length_a   1.000
_cell.length_b   1.000
_cell.length_c   1.000
_cell.angle_alpha   90.00
_cell.angle_beta   90.00
_cell.angle_gamma   90.00
#
_symmetry.space_group_name_H-M   'P 1'
#
loop_
_entity.id
_entity.type
_entity.pdbx_description
1 polymer ?
#
loop_
_entity_poly.entity_id
_entity_poly.type
_entity_poly.pdbx_seq_one_letter_code
_entity_poly.pdbx_strand_id
1 'polypeptide(L)'
;MSQASELSGMARVATKATDVNPITGNRSGLNALAEAVSPDDSVLQAARNLGMEDALTPGMYSSNPSYRAFENALAATPGNKLFHAQREAISRLGEQADKFINDFGGSVDKDFINQKVKSSYEELRSNLKRQEDTLYNQIRAKIPTRATVDTTHTTNAIEDIADDVGGLEKLKSLYPQLSKTLEQIDPNTAPTYGLLDAVRRQVGRALGKEMDKGPYSGIDARHLGIIESALIQDQGAAAAKYGAEDTWNLAREIGRKRFAVQAAAVQNLGRDLDKGIVPQLQQAIVDMSQGKGGDFRRLVSNLPDDMVQPAVATAMNRAFTTFAKSPGQSLGVPGFVKWYGGLSRNKSNMQALSRAIGYPATRRLRNIYEVASGMQRVGSEKVYSSSQIDRMMNQFAGEKGMLGRIYGIGKDVAKAEGLTTAIGAPGAGTAGVLFSLLRSGKNSRMAAADELIASPAFKNLSKRIAAGHASTPASRKSVDASMQKVKPYRDWVNTLSADEKKNLARVGIVAFLSSNDSLPTEQQAGQQ
;
A
#
# COMPACT_ATOMS: atom_id res chain seq x y z
N MET A 1 54.76 72.21 12.47
CA MET A 1 53.95 71.43 13.43
C MET A 1 52.79 70.77 12.66
N SER A 2 52.89 69.69 11.88
CA SER A 2 53.79 68.53 11.83
C SER A 2 53.95 67.81 13.17
N GLN A 3 52.87 67.09 13.55
CA GLN A 3 52.85 65.80 14.28
C GLN A 3 51.42 65.36 14.68
N ALA A 4 50.36 66.13 14.38
CA ALA A 4 48.96 65.77 14.72
C ALA A 4 48.08 65.26 13.55
N SER A 5 48.55 65.31 12.30
CA SER A 5 47.76 64.88 11.13
C SER A 5 48.08 63.47 10.62
N GLU A 6 49.08 62.78 11.16
CA GLU A 6 49.39 61.38 10.78
C GLU A 6 48.64 60.34 11.62
N LEU A 7 48.10 60.71 12.79
CA LEU A 7 47.30 59.80 13.64
C LEU A 7 45.82 59.70 13.23
N SER A 8 45.32 60.61 12.39
CA SER A 8 43.95 60.56 11.85
C SER A 8 43.85 59.84 10.50
N GLY A 9 44.97 59.56 9.83
CA GLY A 9 45.05 58.77 8.60
C GLY A 9 45.06 57.25 8.81
N MET A 10 45.65 56.75 9.91
CA MET A 10 45.69 55.30 10.19
C MET A 10 44.42 54.75 10.84
N ALA A 11 43.56 55.59 11.41
CA ALA A 11 42.27 55.17 12.00
C ALA A 11 41.14 55.01 10.96
N ARG A 12 41.32 55.46 9.70
CA ARG A 12 40.31 55.32 8.63
C ARG A 12 40.55 54.16 7.67
N VAL A 13 41.66 53.43 7.79
CA VAL A 13 41.92 52.23 6.98
C VAL A 13 41.51 50.94 7.72
N ALA A 14 41.28 50.99 9.04
CA ALA A 14 40.85 49.82 9.82
C ALA A 14 39.31 49.62 9.90
N THR A 15 38.49 50.55 9.41
CA THR A 15 37.02 50.51 9.57
C THR A 15 36.23 50.33 8.26
N LYS A 16 36.88 49.97 7.16
CA LYS A 16 36.20 49.60 5.89
C LYS A 16 36.18 48.10 5.57
N ALA A 17 36.57 47.24 6.52
CA ALA A 17 36.56 45.78 6.36
C ALA A 17 35.51 45.05 7.22
N THR A 18 34.61 45.76 7.92
CA THR A 18 33.64 45.14 8.84
C THR A 18 32.17 45.34 8.49
N ASP A 19 31.83 45.99 7.36
CA ASP A 19 30.44 46.16 6.92
C ASP A 19 29.98 45.09 5.91
N VAL A 20 30.39 43.84 6.11
CA VAL A 20 29.64 42.71 5.54
C VAL A 20 28.77 42.17 6.65
N ASN A 21 27.54 42.69 6.73
CA ASN A 21 26.53 42.27 7.68
C ASN A 21 26.33 40.73 7.56
N PRO A 22 26.83 39.87 8.48
CA PRO A 22 26.83 38.41 8.30
C PRO A 22 25.43 37.81 8.51
N ILE A 23 24.45 38.63 8.86
CA ILE A 23 23.13 38.19 9.31
C ILE A 23 22.18 38.00 8.12
N THR A 24 22.36 38.71 7.01
CA THR A 24 21.53 38.60 5.81
C THR A 24 22.00 37.50 4.84
N GLY A 25 23.31 37.36 4.61
CA GLY A 25 23.88 36.32 3.74
C GLY A 25 23.72 34.88 4.27
N ASN A 26 23.34 34.72 5.53
CA ASN A 26 23.16 33.41 6.15
C ASN A 26 21.72 32.88 6.09
N ARG A 27 20.72 33.76 5.96
CA ARG A 27 19.34 33.36 5.67
C ARG A 27 19.22 32.87 4.23
N SER A 28 19.92 33.53 3.29
CA SER A 28 20.04 33.04 1.91
C SER A 28 20.74 31.68 1.84
N GLY A 29 21.75 31.43 2.67
CA GLY A 29 22.42 30.13 2.72
C GLY A 29 21.53 28.98 3.23
N LEU A 30 20.75 29.22 4.28
CA LEU A 30 19.76 28.25 4.77
C LEU A 30 18.69 27.95 3.73
N ASN A 31 18.17 29.00 3.09
CA ASN A 31 17.21 28.87 2.02
C ASN A 31 17.83 28.08 0.86
N ALA A 32 19.06 28.37 0.46
CA ALA A 32 19.74 27.65 -0.62
C ALA A 32 20.03 26.18 -0.27
N LEU A 33 20.35 25.82 0.98
CA LEU A 33 20.54 24.42 1.41
C LEU A 33 19.20 23.68 1.62
N ALA A 34 18.16 24.39 2.05
CA ALA A 34 16.80 23.86 2.11
C ALA A 34 16.21 23.68 0.70
N GLU A 35 16.46 24.61 -0.21
CA GLU A 35 16.06 24.62 -1.63
C GLU A 35 16.84 23.56 -2.43
N ALA A 36 18.10 23.34 -2.08
CA ALA A 36 18.94 22.26 -2.58
C ALA A 36 18.30 20.88 -2.38
N VAL A 37 17.89 20.55 -1.15
CA VAL A 37 17.24 19.27 -0.86
C VAL A 37 15.75 19.33 -1.18
N SER A 38 15.12 20.49 -1.05
CA SER A 38 13.68 20.75 -1.14
C SER A 38 12.83 19.61 -0.54
N PRO A 39 12.86 19.36 0.77
CA PRO A 39 12.22 18.19 1.37
C PRO A 39 10.70 18.14 1.16
N ASP A 40 10.20 16.95 0.88
CA ASP A 40 8.78 16.63 0.72
C ASP A 40 8.21 16.21 2.07
N ASP A 41 7.46 17.13 2.70
CA ASP A 41 6.86 16.94 4.02
C ASP A 41 5.91 15.75 4.08
N SER A 42 5.24 15.42 2.96
CA SER A 42 4.32 14.29 2.90
C SER A 42 5.07 12.96 3.03
N VAL A 43 6.22 12.84 2.38
CA VAL A 43 7.11 11.66 2.50
C VAL A 43 7.69 11.57 3.90
N LEU A 44 8.16 12.69 4.47
CA LEU A 44 8.72 12.70 5.84
C LEU A 44 7.67 12.38 6.89
N GLN A 45 6.44 12.88 6.75
CA GLN A 45 5.34 12.54 7.66
C GLN A 45 4.94 11.07 7.53
N ALA A 46 4.86 10.54 6.31
CA ALA A 46 4.59 9.13 6.07
C ALA A 46 5.69 8.23 6.66
N ALA A 47 6.96 8.60 6.48
CA ALA A 47 8.10 7.91 7.05
C ALA A 47 8.06 7.92 8.59
N ARG A 48 7.72 9.06 9.21
CA ARG A 48 7.50 9.16 10.66
C ARG A 48 6.41 8.22 11.14
N ASN A 49 5.27 8.20 10.46
CA ASN A 49 4.16 7.29 10.79
C ASN A 49 4.53 5.80 10.67
N LEU A 50 5.54 5.47 9.85
CA LEU A 50 6.04 4.12 9.66
C LEU A 50 7.29 3.80 10.51
N GLY A 51 7.81 4.75 11.29
CA GLY A 51 9.06 4.58 12.05
C GLY A 51 10.30 4.44 11.16
N MET A 52 10.27 5.04 9.96
CA MET A 52 11.29 4.91 8.92
C MET A 52 12.09 6.18 8.66
N GLU A 53 11.93 7.22 9.49
CA GLU A 53 12.50 8.53 9.22
C GLU A 53 14.03 8.51 9.06
N ASP A 54 14.73 7.64 9.78
CA ASP A 54 16.21 7.55 9.73
C ASP A 54 16.73 6.62 8.64
N ALA A 55 15.85 5.79 8.07
CA ALA A 55 16.20 4.88 7.00
C ALA A 55 16.39 5.61 5.66
N LEU A 56 15.58 6.65 5.41
CA LEU A 56 15.59 7.36 4.12
C LEU A 56 16.90 8.11 3.88
N THR A 57 17.36 8.09 2.64
CA THR A 57 18.39 9.00 2.14
C THR A 57 17.76 10.33 1.72
N PRO A 58 18.51 11.45 1.72
CA PRO A 58 17.95 12.75 1.37
C PRO A 58 17.24 12.83 0.02
N GLY A 59 17.71 12.10 -0.99
CA GLY A 59 17.06 12.01 -2.29
C GLY A 59 15.66 11.41 -2.19
N MET A 60 15.44 10.42 -1.31
CA MET A 60 14.16 9.73 -1.19
C MET A 60 13.03 10.62 -0.69
N TYR A 61 13.35 11.69 0.03
CA TYR A 61 12.37 12.71 0.43
C TYR A 61 12.61 14.05 -0.26
N SER A 62 13.51 14.15 -1.23
CA SER A 62 13.73 15.39 -1.96
C SER A 62 12.64 15.60 -3.01
N SER A 63 12.08 16.80 -3.09
CA SER A 63 11.25 17.26 -4.23
C SER A 63 12.10 17.87 -5.36
N ASN A 64 13.39 18.15 -5.11
CA ASN A 64 14.33 18.70 -6.10
C ASN A 64 14.87 17.60 -7.07
N PRO A 65 14.53 17.65 -8.38
CA PRO A 65 14.99 16.65 -9.35
C PRO A 65 16.51 16.60 -9.52
N SER A 66 17.22 17.72 -9.42
CA SER A 66 18.68 17.74 -9.58
C SER A 66 19.40 17.05 -8.42
N TYR A 67 18.90 17.26 -7.20
CA TYR A 67 19.43 16.56 -6.03
C TYR A 67 19.22 15.05 -6.12
N ARG A 68 18.03 14.62 -6.54
CA ARG A 68 17.70 13.19 -6.72
C ARG A 68 18.54 12.54 -7.81
N ALA A 69 18.68 13.17 -8.98
CA ALA A 69 19.50 12.68 -10.08
C ALA A 69 20.98 12.53 -9.68
N PHE A 70 21.52 13.49 -8.92
CA PHE A 70 22.86 13.42 -8.37
C PHE A 70 23.02 12.25 -7.40
N GLU A 71 22.13 12.14 -6.40
CA GLU A 71 22.18 11.06 -5.42
C GLU A 71 22.09 9.68 -6.11
N ASN A 72 21.25 9.55 -7.14
CA ASN A 72 21.14 8.32 -7.93
C ASN A 72 22.43 8.01 -8.72
N ALA A 73 23.03 9.00 -9.39
CA ALA A 73 24.29 8.84 -10.11
C ALA A 73 25.44 8.42 -9.17
N LEU A 74 25.44 8.98 -7.97
CA LEU A 74 26.40 8.67 -6.93
C LEU A 74 26.22 7.24 -6.39
N ALA A 75 24.99 6.83 -6.11
CA ALA A 75 24.65 5.47 -5.72
C ALA A 75 25.00 4.44 -6.81
N ALA A 76 24.96 4.81 -8.08
CA ALA A 76 25.37 3.94 -9.19
C ALA A 76 26.88 3.70 -9.28
N THR A 77 27.69 4.37 -8.45
CA THR A 77 29.14 4.21 -8.43
C THR A 77 29.53 2.97 -7.58
N PRO A 78 30.39 2.07 -8.09
CA PRO A 78 30.81 0.88 -7.33
C PRO A 78 31.34 1.21 -5.93
N GLY A 79 30.93 0.42 -4.92
CA GLY A 79 31.38 0.58 -3.53
C GLY A 79 30.80 1.80 -2.79
N ASN A 80 29.74 2.44 -3.30
CA ASN A 80 29.11 3.56 -2.60
C ASN A 80 28.20 3.11 -1.45
N LYS A 81 28.42 3.65 -0.24
CA LYS A 81 27.57 3.43 0.94
C LYS A 81 26.11 3.88 0.71
N LEU A 82 25.91 4.87 -0.16
CA LEU A 82 24.59 5.38 -0.52
C LEU A 82 23.73 4.32 -1.24
N PHE A 83 24.34 3.49 -2.09
CA PHE A 83 23.64 2.34 -2.71
C PHE A 83 23.10 1.38 -1.65
N HIS A 84 23.93 1.06 -0.65
CA HIS A 84 23.54 0.19 0.45
C HIS A 84 22.43 0.82 1.31
N ALA A 85 22.55 2.11 1.63
CA ALA A 85 21.52 2.85 2.37
C ALA A 85 20.18 2.88 1.63
N GLN A 86 20.18 3.07 0.31
CA GLN A 86 18.95 3.03 -0.49
C GLN A 86 18.32 1.63 -0.50
N ARG A 87 19.13 0.56 -0.61
CA ARG A 87 18.64 -0.83 -0.53
C ARG A 87 18.09 -1.19 0.85
N GLU A 88 18.75 -0.74 1.91
CA GLU A 88 18.28 -0.94 3.28
C GLU A 88 16.93 -0.24 3.49
N ALA A 89 16.78 0.99 3.01
CA ALA A 89 15.52 1.72 3.12
C ALA A 89 14.38 0.99 2.39
N ILE A 90 14.63 0.45 1.19
CA ILE A 90 13.65 -0.37 0.44
C ILE A 90 13.31 -1.65 1.22
N SER A 91 14.30 -2.32 1.81
CA SER A 91 14.10 -3.52 2.64
C SER A 91 13.19 -3.23 3.83
N ARG A 92 13.49 -2.16 4.59
CA ARG A 92 12.68 -1.73 5.73
C ARG A 92 11.26 -1.34 5.33
N LEU A 93 11.04 -0.79 4.13
CA LEU A 93 9.69 -0.52 3.62
C LEU A 93 8.96 -1.82 3.27
N GLY A 94 9.69 -2.81 2.74
CA GLY A 94 9.19 -4.17 2.54
C GLY A 94 8.73 -4.81 3.85
N GLU A 95 9.51 -4.67 4.93
CA GLU A 95 9.10 -5.14 6.26
C GLU A 95 7.83 -4.44 6.76
N GLN A 96 7.65 -3.14 6.44
CA GLN A 96 6.40 -2.43 6.78
C GLN A 96 5.20 -2.93 5.96
N ALA A 97 5.42 -3.39 4.73
CA ALA A 97 4.39 -4.04 3.92
C ALA A 97 4.02 -5.42 4.46
N ASP A 98 4.99 -6.20 4.94
CA ASP A 98 4.72 -7.49 5.59
C ASP A 98 4.01 -7.31 6.94
N LYS A 99 4.45 -6.33 7.76
CA LYS A 99 3.76 -5.95 9.00
C LYS A 99 2.34 -5.47 8.74
N PHE A 100 2.10 -4.74 7.64
CA PHE A 100 0.75 -4.36 7.25
C PHE A 100 -0.14 -5.60 7.11
N ILE A 101 0.34 -6.67 6.47
CA ILE A 101 -0.46 -7.88 6.28
C ILE A 101 -0.82 -8.50 7.63
N ASN A 102 0.17 -8.68 8.51
CA ASN A 102 -0.02 -9.33 9.81
C ASN A 102 -0.86 -8.48 10.79
N ASP A 103 -0.60 -7.18 10.88
CA ASP A 103 -1.28 -6.29 11.84
C ASP A 103 -2.77 -6.09 11.52
N PHE A 104 -3.19 -6.39 10.29
CA PHE A 104 -4.59 -6.37 9.85
C PHE A 104 -5.18 -7.78 9.67
N GLY A 105 -4.68 -8.76 10.43
CA GLY A 105 -5.25 -10.10 10.55
C GLY A 105 -4.96 -11.04 9.37
N GLY A 106 -4.21 -10.57 8.37
CA GLY A 106 -3.73 -11.40 7.27
C GLY A 106 -2.55 -12.28 7.64
N SER A 107 -2.05 -13.03 6.67
CA SER A 107 -0.83 -13.83 6.79
C SER A 107 -0.06 -13.85 5.48
N VAL A 108 1.26 -14.03 5.54
CA VAL A 108 2.07 -14.35 4.35
C VAL A 108 1.84 -15.79 3.89
N ASP A 109 1.40 -16.67 4.80
CA ASP A 109 0.91 -18.00 4.47
C ASP A 109 -0.53 -17.90 3.93
N LYS A 110 -0.65 -18.01 2.60
CA LYS A 110 -1.92 -17.88 1.89
C LYS A 110 -2.84 -19.08 2.16
N ASP A 111 -2.27 -20.25 2.38
CA ASP A 111 -3.04 -21.48 2.57
C ASP A 111 -3.69 -21.48 3.94
N PHE A 112 -3.00 -20.98 4.96
CA PHE A 112 -3.57 -20.72 6.28
C PHE A 112 -4.83 -19.83 6.20
N ILE A 113 -4.79 -18.75 5.40
CA ILE A 113 -5.94 -17.85 5.26
C ILE A 113 -7.05 -18.48 4.42
N ASN A 114 -6.71 -19.22 3.36
CA ASN A 114 -7.70 -19.98 2.59
C ASN A 114 -8.45 -20.98 3.47
N GLN A 115 -7.74 -21.71 4.33
CA GLN A 115 -8.34 -22.63 5.30
C GLN A 115 -9.25 -21.91 6.29
N LYS A 116 -8.81 -20.79 6.86
CA LYS A 116 -9.64 -19.97 7.76
C LYS A 116 -10.94 -19.48 7.10
N VAL A 117 -10.87 -19.04 5.84
CA VAL A 117 -12.08 -18.63 5.10
C VAL A 117 -13.04 -19.79 4.95
N LYS A 118 -12.54 -20.98 4.56
CA LYS A 118 -13.37 -22.18 4.45
C LYS A 118 -14.01 -22.54 5.79
N SER A 119 -13.23 -22.55 6.88
CA SER A 119 -13.74 -22.82 8.23
C SER A 119 -14.78 -21.80 8.67
N SER A 120 -14.61 -20.51 8.38
CA SER A 120 -15.58 -19.46 8.72
C SER A 120 -16.91 -19.65 7.97
N TYR A 121 -16.90 -20.01 6.68
CA TYR A 121 -18.13 -20.39 5.98
C TYR A 121 -18.82 -21.62 6.61
N GLU A 122 -18.05 -22.65 6.95
CA GLU A 122 -18.58 -23.87 7.56
C GLU A 122 -19.19 -23.60 8.93
N GLU A 123 -18.50 -22.81 9.75
CA GLU A 123 -18.95 -22.40 11.09
C GLU A 123 -20.19 -21.53 11.03
N LEU A 124 -20.21 -20.49 10.19
CA LEU A 124 -21.37 -19.61 10.00
C LEU A 124 -22.59 -20.42 9.55
N ARG A 125 -22.42 -21.31 8.57
CA ARG A 125 -23.49 -22.21 8.10
C ARG A 125 -23.97 -23.14 9.22
N SER A 126 -23.05 -23.70 10.01
CA SER A 126 -23.36 -24.61 11.13
C SER A 126 -24.10 -23.90 12.26
N ASN A 127 -23.70 -22.67 12.60
CA ASN A 127 -24.38 -21.81 13.56
C ASN A 127 -25.82 -21.51 13.13
N LEU A 128 -26.01 -21.07 11.88
CA LEU A 128 -27.34 -20.82 11.33
C LEU A 128 -28.19 -22.09 11.32
N LYS A 129 -27.61 -23.24 10.99
CA LYS A 129 -28.31 -24.53 11.06
C LYS A 129 -28.77 -24.87 12.48
N ARG A 130 -27.92 -24.69 13.49
CA ARG A 130 -28.31 -24.92 14.90
C ARG A 130 -29.45 -24.01 15.34
N GLN A 131 -29.41 -22.73 14.95
CA GLN A 131 -30.48 -21.77 15.22
C GLN A 131 -31.79 -22.20 14.53
N GLU A 132 -31.72 -22.57 13.25
CA GLU A 132 -32.85 -23.10 12.48
C GLU A 132 -33.44 -24.34 13.15
N ASP A 133 -32.62 -25.33 13.51
CA ASP A 133 -33.06 -26.57 14.17
C ASP A 133 -33.72 -26.28 15.53
N THR A 134 -33.21 -25.31 16.29
CA THR A 134 -33.80 -24.87 17.56
C THR A 134 -35.21 -24.29 17.36
N LEU A 135 -35.37 -23.41 16.37
CA LEU A 135 -36.66 -22.80 16.03
C LEU A 135 -37.66 -23.86 15.55
N TYR A 136 -37.24 -24.79 14.69
CA TYR A 136 -38.09 -25.90 14.28
C TYR A 136 -38.50 -26.82 15.43
N ASN A 137 -37.63 -27.04 16.42
CA ASN A 137 -38.00 -27.79 17.61
C ASN A 137 -39.04 -27.04 18.48
N GLN A 138 -38.93 -25.71 18.59
CA GLN A 138 -39.95 -24.89 19.27
C GLN A 138 -41.31 -24.95 18.57
N ILE A 139 -41.31 -24.95 17.23
CA ILE A 139 -42.54 -25.09 16.43
C ILE A 139 -43.16 -26.47 16.67
N ARG A 140 -42.36 -27.54 16.64
CA ARG A 140 -42.83 -28.92 16.93
C ARG A 140 -43.35 -29.10 18.34
N ALA A 141 -42.84 -28.36 19.32
CA ALA A 141 -43.36 -28.40 20.68
C ALA A 141 -44.76 -27.80 20.79
N LYS A 142 -45.10 -26.84 19.91
CA LYS A 142 -46.43 -26.20 19.85
C LYS A 142 -47.44 -26.94 18.98
N ILE A 143 -46.98 -27.63 17.94
CA ILE A 143 -47.84 -28.38 17.01
C ILE A 143 -47.82 -29.86 17.39
N PRO A 144 -48.94 -30.45 17.86
CA PRO A 144 -49.01 -31.87 18.13
C PRO A 144 -48.62 -32.69 16.88
N THR A 145 -47.75 -33.70 17.01
CA THR A 145 -47.28 -34.47 15.85
C THR A 145 -48.41 -35.14 15.07
N ARG A 146 -49.48 -35.52 15.76
CA ARG A 146 -50.71 -36.12 15.19
C ARG A 146 -51.77 -35.09 14.80
N ALA A 147 -51.50 -33.80 14.95
CA ALA A 147 -52.41 -32.75 14.50
C ALA A 147 -52.63 -32.89 12.99
N THR A 148 -53.90 -32.84 12.59
CA THR A 148 -54.28 -32.77 11.19
C THR A 148 -53.93 -31.40 10.64
N VAL A 149 -53.36 -31.39 9.45
CA VAL A 149 -52.90 -30.17 8.77
C VAL A 149 -53.55 -30.07 7.40
N ASP A 150 -53.76 -28.83 6.98
CA ASP A 150 -54.13 -28.54 5.61
C ASP A 150 -52.88 -28.67 4.74
N THR A 151 -52.99 -29.45 3.67
CA THR A 151 -51.93 -29.78 2.71
C THR A 151 -52.28 -29.34 1.29
N THR A 152 -53.33 -28.50 1.14
CA THR A 152 -53.83 -28.07 -0.17
C THR A 152 -52.75 -27.44 -1.03
N HIS A 153 -51.80 -26.67 -0.47
CA HIS A 153 -50.76 -26.08 -1.31
C HIS A 153 -49.86 -27.15 -1.93
N THR A 154 -49.42 -28.14 -1.14
CA THR A 154 -48.55 -29.21 -1.66
C THR A 154 -49.29 -30.13 -2.62
N THR A 155 -50.54 -30.48 -2.33
CA THR A 155 -51.38 -31.29 -3.22
C THR A 155 -51.55 -30.62 -4.57
N ASN A 156 -51.97 -29.35 -4.59
CA ASN A 156 -52.12 -28.58 -5.83
C ASN A 156 -50.79 -28.48 -6.59
N ALA A 157 -49.67 -28.28 -5.89
CA ALA A 157 -48.36 -28.19 -6.54
C ALA A 157 -47.92 -29.51 -7.21
N ILE A 158 -48.27 -30.67 -6.65
CA ILE A 158 -47.98 -31.96 -7.30
C ILE A 158 -48.94 -32.20 -8.47
N GLU A 159 -50.21 -31.78 -8.34
CA GLU A 159 -51.21 -31.87 -9.41
C GLU A 159 -50.84 -30.99 -10.60
N ASP A 160 -50.38 -29.76 -10.39
CA ASP A 160 -49.87 -28.88 -11.45
C ASP A 160 -48.71 -29.53 -12.22
N ILE A 161 -47.79 -30.20 -11.51
CA ILE A 161 -46.69 -30.97 -12.14
C ILE A 161 -47.25 -32.16 -12.92
N ALA A 162 -48.31 -32.80 -12.42
CA ALA A 162 -48.97 -33.89 -13.12
C ALA A 162 -49.52 -33.40 -14.45
N ASP A 163 -50.23 -32.27 -14.44
CA ASP A 163 -50.80 -31.66 -15.64
C ASP A 163 -49.72 -31.28 -16.66
N ASP A 164 -48.59 -30.72 -16.21
CA ASP A 164 -47.43 -30.39 -17.05
C ASP A 164 -46.84 -31.62 -17.76
N VAL A 165 -46.88 -32.79 -17.13
CA VAL A 165 -46.37 -34.03 -17.73
C VAL A 165 -47.42 -34.88 -18.43
N GLY A 166 -48.68 -34.42 -18.50
CA GLY A 166 -49.77 -35.12 -19.18
C GLY A 166 -50.65 -35.99 -18.28
N GLY A 167 -50.84 -35.57 -17.04
CA GLY A 167 -51.78 -36.13 -16.05
C GLY A 167 -51.17 -37.10 -15.02
N LEU A 168 -52.01 -37.52 -14.05
CA LEU A 168 -51.60 -38.34 -12.89
C LEU A 168 -50.98 -39.69 -13.27
N GLU A 169 -51.46 -40.36 -14.32
CA GLU A 169 -50.86 -41.62 -14.80
C GLU A 169 -49.42 -41.40 -15.29
N LYS A 170 -49.17 -40.26 -15.96
CA LYS A 170 -47.83 -39.94 -16.45
C LYS A 170 -46.92 -39.47 -15.32
N LEU A 171 -47.45 -38.72 -14.34
CA LEU A 171 -46.77 -38.41 -13.08
C LEU A 171 -46.31 -39.70 -12.37
N LYS A 172 -47.19 -40.69 -12.22
CA LYS A 172 -46.87 -41.96 -11.56
C LYS A 172 -45.76 -42.73 -12.29
N SER A 173 -45.75 -42.69 -13.62
CA SER A 173 -44.71 -43.33 -14.43
C SER A 173 -43.37 -42.60 -14.37
N LEU A 174 -43.36 -41.27 -14.43
CA LEU A 174 -42.13 -40.46 -14.51
C LEU A 174 -41.55 -40.15 -13.12
N TYR A 175 -42.41 -39.85 -12.15
CA TYR A 175 -42.08 -39.40 -10.80
C TYR A 175 -42.89 -40.20 -9.76
N PRO A 176 -42.66 -41.52 -9.62
CA PRO A 176 -43.45 -42.40 -8.76
C PRO A 176 -43.48 -41.93 -7.30
N GLN A 177 -42.39 -41.32 -6.83
CA GLN A 177 -42.35 -40.77 -5.47
C GLN A 177 -43.25 -39.54 -5.28
N LEU A 178 -43.42 -38.68 -6.30
CA LEU A 178 -44.36 -37.55 -6.21
C LEU A 178 -45.81 -38.04 -6.17
N SER A 179 -46.15 -39.01 -7.03
CA SER A 179 -47.48 -39.65 -7.00
C SER A 179 -47.77 -40.29 -5.63
N LYS A 180 -46.81 -41.02 -5.06
CA LYS A 180 -46.94 -41.56 -3.70
C LYS A 180 -47.07 -40.47 -2.64
N THR A 181 -46.37 -39.36 -2.80
CA THR A 181 -46.46 -38.23 -1.88
C THR A 181 -47.86 -37.63 -1.91
N LEU A 182 -48.40 -37.38 -3.10
CA LEU A 182 -49.75 -36.86 -3.33
C LEU A 182 -50.81 -37.72 -2.61
N GLU A 183 -50.74 -39.04 -2.77
CA GLU A 183 -51.64 -39.98 -2.08
C GLU A 183 -51.52 -39.90 -0.55
N GLN A 184 -50.30 -39.74 -0.03
CA GLN A 184 -50.02 -39.70 1.40
C GLN A 184 -50.46 -38.40 2.08
N ILE A 185 -50.41 -37.29 1.35
CA ILE A 185 -50.72 -35.95 1.87
C ILE A 185 -52.05 -35.41 1.34
N ASP A 186 -52.89 -36.25 0.72
CA ASP A 186 -54.21 -35.85 0.26
C ASP A 186 -55.00 -35.24 1.44
N PRO A 187 -55.50 -33.98 1.34
CA PRO A 187 -56.25 -33.32 2.41
C PRO A 187 -57.44 -34.15 2.92
N ASN A 188 -58.06 -34.97 2.07
CA ASN A 188 -59.19 -35.83 2.41
C ASN A 188 -58.79 -36.99 3.34
N THR A 189 -57.50 -37.34 3.39
CA THR A 189 -56.96 -38.37 4.29
C THR A 189 -56.57 -37.81 5.66
N ALA A 190 -56.76 -36.50 5.88
CA ALA A 190 -56.41 -35.78 7.11
C ALA A 190 -54.95 -36.02 7.54
N PRO A 191 -53.96 -35.66 6.71
CA PRO A 191 -52.56 -35.94 6.96
C PRO A 191 -52.06 -35.24 8.22
N THR A 192 -51.08 -35.86 8.87
CA THR A 192 -50.53 -35.34 10.13
C THR A 192 -49.36 -34.38 9.89
N TYR A 193 -49.17 -33.42 10.80
CA TYR A 193 -48.00 -32.54 10.76
C TYR A 193 -46.67 -33.30 10.76
N GLY A 194 -46.60 -34.43 11.47
CA GLY A 194 -45.43 -35.31 11.48
C GLY A 194 -45.08 -35.86 10.09
N LEU A 195 -46.10 -36.26 9.31
CA LEU A 195 -45.92 -36.71 7.93
C LEU A 195 -45.45 -35.55 7.04
N LEU A 196 -46.11 -34.39 7.14
CA LEU A 196 -45.75 -33.20 6.37
C LEU A 196 -44.28 -32.78 6.60
N ASP A 197 -43.82 -32.75 7.86
CA ASP A 197 -42.42 -32.43 8.19
C ASP A 197 -41.45 -33.51 7.70
N ALA A 198 -41.84 -34.79 7.72
CA ALA A 198 -41.01 -35.88 7.21
C ALA A 198 -40.79 -35.77 5.69
N VAL A 199 -41.85 -35.49 4.93
CA VAL A 199 -41.81 -35.25 3.48
C VAL A 199 -40.92 -34.05 3.17
N ARG A 200 -41.15 -32.91 3.84
CA ARG A 200 -40.31 -31.69 3.69
C ARG A 200 -38.84 -31.94 3.95
N ARG A 201 -38.48 -32.71 4.97
CA ARG A 201 -37.07 -33.07 5.24
C ARG A 201 -36.49 -33.95 4.14
N GLN A 202 -37.27 -34.86 3.55
CA GLN A 202 -36.81 -35.70 2.45
C GLN A 202 -36.59 -34.88 1.18
N VAL A 203 -37.54 -34.01 0.82
CA VAL A 203 -37.42 -33.07 -0.31
C VAL A 203 -36.22 -32.12 -0.11
N GLY A 204 -36.06 -31.53 1.07
CA GLY A 204 -34.95 -30.63 1.38
C GLY A 204 -33.57 -31.31 1.35
N ARG A 205 -33.48 -32.62 1.63
CA ARG A 205 -32.24 -33.39 1.42
C ARG A 205 -31.95 -33.58 -0.07
N ALA A 206 -32.97 -33.91 -0.86
CA ALA A 206 -32.86 -34.08 -2.30
C ALA A 206 -32.51 -32.77 -3.03
N LEU A 207 -32.96 -31.60 -2.55
CA LEU A 207 -32.51 -30.29 -3.06
C LEU A 207 -31.07 -29.91 -2.63
N GLY A 208 -30.54 -30.60 -1.61
CA GLY A 208 -29.25 -30.32 -1.00
C GLY A 208 -28.07 -31.02 -1.68
N LYS A 209 -27.07 -31.44 -0.90
CA LYS A 209 -25.91 -32.20 -1.41
C LYS A 209 -26.20 -33.71 -1.62
N GLU A 210 -27.43 -34.13 -1.36
CA GLU A 210 -27.87 -35.52 -1.47
C GLU A 210 -28.84 -35.71 -2.66
N MET A 211 -28.65 -34.94 -3.74
CA MET A 211 -29.47 -35.03 -4.95
C MET A 211 -29.58 -36.46 -5.50
N ASP A 212 -28.52 -37.26 -5.38
CA ASP A 212 -28.50 -38.64 -5.87
C ASP A 212 -28.91 -39.69 -4.82
N LYS A 213 -29.39 -39.28 -3.64
CA LYS A 213 -29.70 -40.19 -2.51
C LYS A 213 -31.12 -40.01 -2.00
N GLY A 214 -31.78 -41.14 -1.76
CA GLY A 214 -33.10 -41.18 -1.14
C GLY A 214 -34.27 -41.16 -2.14
N PRO A 215 -35.51 -41.12 -1.65
CA PRO A 215 -36.69 -41.43 -2.46
C PRO A 215 -37.00 -40.38 -3.55
N TYR A 216 -36.47 -39.17 -3.44
CA TYR A 216 -36.71 -38.05 -4.38
C TYR A 216 -35.57 -37.81 -5.38
N SER A 217 -34.55 -38.69 -5.45
CA SER A 217 -33.32 -38.43 -6.23
C SER A 217 -33.50 -38.38 -7.74
N GLY A 218 -34.61 -38.91 -8.28
CA GLY A 218 -34.92 -38.91 -9.72
C GLY A 218 -35.75 -37.73 -10.20
N ILE A 219 -36.05 -36.76 -9.33
CA ILE A 219 -36.88 -35.60 -9.65
C ILE A 219 -35.95 -34.40 -9.85
N ASP A 220 -36.18 -33.62 -10.90
CA ASP A 220 -35.35 -32.45 -11.17
C ASP A 220 -35.51 -31.35 -10.10
N ALA A 221 -34.48 -30.53 -9.99
CA ALA A 221 -34.40 -29.49 -8.96
C ALA A 221 -35.52 -28.44 -9.05
N ARG A 222 -36.09 -28.21 -10.25
CA ARG A 222 -37.19 -27.24 -10.42
C ARG A 222 -38.45 -27.78 -9.77
N HIS A 223 -38.86 -29.01 -10.10
CA HIS A 223 -40.02 -29.64 -9.46
C HIS A 223 -39.83 -29.78 -7.95
N LEU A 224 -38.64 -30.20 -7.48
CA LEU A 224 -38.38 -30.27 -6.05
C LEU A 224 -38.50 -28.91 -5.35
N GLY A 225 -38.06 -27.81 -5.98
CA GLY A 225 -38.19 -26.46 -5.43
C GLY A 225 -39.65 -25.97 -5.35
N ILE A 226 -40.49 -26.34 -6.31
CA ILE A 226 -41.94 -26.07 -6.29
C ILE A 226 -42.58 -26.80 -5.10
N ILE A 227 -42.30 -28.11 -4.96
CA ILE A 227 -42.82 -28.93 -3.86
C ILE A 227 -42.32 -28.46 -2.50
N GLU A 228 -41.03 -28.13 -2.35
CA GLU A 228 -40.50 -27.58 -1.09
C GLU A 228 -41.22 -26.29 -0.70
N SER A 229 -41.46 -25.40 -1.67
CA SER A 229 -42.15 -24.13 -1.42
C SER A 229 -43.59 -24.33 -0.95
N ALA A 230 -44.29 -25.31 -1.52
CA ALA A 230 -45.65 -25.65 -1.14
C ALA A 230 -45.72 -26.30 0.25
N LEU A 231 -44.82 -27.24 0.55
CA LEU A 231 -44.67 -27.86 1.88
C LEU A 231 -44.42 -26.82 2.96
N ILE A 232 -43.63 -25.79 2.65
CA ILE A 232 -43.35 -24.66 3.54
C ILE A 232 -44.60 -23.79 3.76
N GLN A 233 -45.50 -23.65 2.78
CA GLN A 233 -46.76 -22.92 2.95
C GLN A 233 -47.70 -23.67 3.89
N ASP A 234 -47.90 -24.96 3.66
CA ASP A 234 -48.75 -25.82 4.50
C ASP A 234 -48.24 -25.87 5.95
N GLN A 235 -46.93 -26.00 6.15
CA GLN A 235 -46.34 -25.96 7.49
C GLN A 235 -46.47 -24.57 8.15
N GLY A 236 -46.44 -23.49 7.37
CA GLY A 236 -46.69 -22.14 7.86
C GLY A 236 -48.13 -21.95 8.32
N ALA A 237 -49.10 -22.45 7.54
CA ALA A 237 -50.51 -22.44 7.91
C ALA A 237 -50.76 -23.25 9.20
N ALA A 238 -50.13 -24.43 9.31
CA ALA A 238 -50.14 -25.21 10.54
C ALA A 238 -49.52 -24.43 11.72
N ALA A 239 -48.35 -23.79 11.51
CA ALA A 239 -47.72 -22.99 12.55
C ALA A 239 -48.61 -21.83 13.01
N ALA A 240 -49.29 -21.13 12.10
CA ALA A 240 -50.23 -20.06 12.43
C ALA A 240 -51.40 -20.56 13.28
N LYS A 241 -52.02 -21.68 12.88
CA LYS A 241 -53.11 -22.32 13.63
C LYS A 241 -52.75 -22.65 15.08
N TYR A 242 -51.49 -22.97 15.35
CA TYR A 242 -50.98 -23.32 16.68
C TYR A 242 -50.16 -22.21 17.35
N GLY A 243 -50.29 -20.95 16.91
CA GLY A 243 -49.63 -19.80 17.55
C GLY A 243 -48.10 -19.83 17.50
N ALA A 244 -47.54 -20.38 16.42
CA ALA A 244 -46.11 -20.52 16.16
C ALA A 244 -45.65 -19.76 14.90
N GLU A 245 -46.48 -18.88 14.35
CA GLU A 245 -46.22 -18.14 13.10
C GLU A 245 -44.93 -17.32 13.14
N ASP A 246 -44.70 -16.53 14.20
CA ASP A 246 -43.48 -15.72 14.32
C ASP A 246 -42.22 -16.59 14.35
N THR A 247 -42.26 -17.69 15.11
CA THR A 247 -41.15 -18.65 15.19
C THR A 247 -40.90 -19.32 13.83
N TRP A 248 -41.97 -19.62 13.08
CA TRP A 248 -41.90 -20.15 11.72
C TRP A 248 -41.25 -19.18 10.75
N ASN A 249 -41.69 -17.91 10.75
CA ASN A 249 -41.15 -16.87 9.88
C ASN A 249 -39.67 -16.62 10.18
N LEU A 250 -39.28 -16.60 11.45
CA LEU A 250 -37.87 -16.51 11.86
C LEU A 250 -37.05 -17.72 11.40
N ALA A 251 -37.56 -18.95 11.56
CA ALA A 251 -36.87 -20.16 11.10
C ALA A 251 -36.60 -20.12 9.59
N ARG A 252 -37.57 -19.67 8.79
CA ARG A 252 -37.43 -19.47 7.35
C ARG A 252 -36.40 -18.41 7.00
N GLU A 253 -36.35 -17.30 7.73
CA GLU A 253 -35.33 -16.26 7.52
C GLU A 253 -33.92 -16.81 7.77
N ILE A 254 -33.72 -17.55 8.87
CA ILE A 254 -32.44 -18.18 9.18
C ILE A 254 -32.07 -19.23 8.13
N GLY A 255 -33.02 -20.04 7.67
CA GLY A 255 -32.82 -21.00 6.57
C GLY A 255 -32.36 -20.31 5.29
N ARG A 256 -33.02 -19.22 4.88
CA ARG A 256 -32.61 -18.40 3.71
C ARG A 256 -31.19 -17.86 3.87
N LYS A 257 -30.83 -17.33 5.05
CA LYS A 257 -29.46 -16.87 5.34
C LYS A 257 -28.44 -18.02 5.22
N ARG A 258 -28.76 -19.21 5.76
CA ARG A 258 -27.89 -20.40 5.67
C ARG A 258 -27.64 -20.81 4.22
N PHE A 259 -28.67 -20.82 3.38
CA PHE A 259 -28.52 -21.13 1.95
C PHE A 259 -27.74 -20.05 1.21
N ALA A 260 -27.93 -18.78 1.52
CA ALA A 260 -27.13 -17.69 0.96
C ALA A 260 -25.64 -17.85 1.29
N VAL A 261 -25.29 -18.21 2.52
CA VAL A 261 -23.90 -18.51 2.93
C VAL A 261 -23.34 -19.68 2.11
N GLN A 262 -24.13 -20.74 1.89
CA GLN A 262 -23.71 -21.87 1.05
C GLN A 262 -23.49 -21.47 -0.41
N ALA A 263 -24.39 -20.66 -0.98
CA ALA A 263 -24.25 -20.15 -2.34
C ALA A 263 -23.00 -19.26 -2.49
N ALA A 264 -22.76 -18.37 -1.52
CA ALA A 264 -21.57 -17.53 -1.47
C ALA A 264 -20.27 -18.36 -1.37
N ALA A 265 -20.26 -19.41 -0.53
CA ALA A 265 -19.14 -20.33 -0.43
C ALA A 265 -18.85 -21.04 -1.77
N VAL A 266 -19.89 -21.55 -2.46
CA VAL A 266 -19.72 -22.17 -3.79
C VAL A 266 -19.23 -21.17 -4.83
N GLN A 267 -19.72 -19.92 -4.79
CA GLN A 267 -19.30 -18.88 -5.71
C GLN A 267 -17.84 -18.46 -5.51
N ASN A 268 -17.36 -18.43 -4.27
CA ASN A 268 -16.00 -18.01 -3.93
C ASN A 268 -14.99 -19.17 -3.95
N LEU A 269 -15.39 -20.38 -3.52
CA LEU A 269 -14.49 -21.53 -3.32
C LEU A 269 -14.72 -22.67 -4.34
N GLY A 270 -15.67 -22.51 -5.27
CA GLY A 270 -16.04 -23.56 -6.23
C GLY A 270 -16.99 -24.61 -5.64
N ARG A 271 -17.50 -25.52 -6.49
CA ARG A 271 -18.46 -26.56 -6.09
C ARG A 271 -17.89 -27.51 -5.03
N ASP A 272 -16.60 -27.83 -5.16
CA ASP A 272 -15.88 -28.75 -4.27
C ASP A 272 -15.29 -28.04 -3.03
N LEU A 273 -15.44 -26.71 -2.92
CA LEU A 273 -14.92 -25.89 -1.82
C LEU A 273 -13.39 -26.05 -1.61
N ASP A 274 -12.68 -26.20 -2.73
CA ASP A 274 -11.24 -26.45 -2.81
C ASP A 274 -10.46 -25.25 -3.38
N LYS A 275 -11.13 -24.33 -4.06
CA LYS A 275 -10.48 -23.14 -4.63
C LYS A 275 -10.10 -22.17 -3.53
N GLY A 276 -8.85 -21.74 -3.54
CA GLY A 276 -8.39 -20.65 -2.69
C GLY A 276 -9.02 -19.32 -3.08
N ILE A 277 -9.50 -18.56 -2.10
CA ILE A 277 -10.02 -17.21 -2.31
C ILE A 277 -8.91 -16.17 -2.45
N VAL A 278 -7.78 -16.38 -1.77
CA VAL A 278 -6.65 -15.44 -1.77
C VAL A 278 -6.11 -15.21 -3.19
N PRO A 279 -5.83 -16.22 -4.03
CA PRO A 279 -5.37 -15.99 -5.41
C PRO A 279 -6.36 -15.17 -6.26
N GLN A 280 -7.66 -15.38 -6.07
CA GLN A 280 -8.70 -14.64 -6.79
C GLN A 280 -8.73 -13.17 -6.34
N LEU A 281 -8.66 -12.92 -5.03
CA LEU A 281 -8.54 -11.58 -4.47
C LEU A 281 -7.24 -10.89 -4.90
N GLN A 282 -6.12 -11.61 -4.99
CA GLN A 282 -4.84 -11.07 -5.47
C GLN A 282 -4.98 -10.51 -6.88
N GLN A 283 -5.60 -11.28 -7.77
CA GLN A 283 -5.87 -10.83 -9.14
C GLN A 283 -6.84 -9.63 -9.15
N ALA A 284 -7.95 -9.72 -8.42
CA ALA A 284 -8.94 -8.65 -8.36
C ALA A 284 -8.36 -7.33 -7.82
N ILE A 285 -7.49 -7.37 -6.81
CA ILE A 285 -6.80 -6.19 -6.25
C ILE A 285 -5.89 -5.53 -7.29
N VAL A 286 -5.18 -6.31 -8.10
CA VAL A 286 -4.36 -5.76 -9.19
C VAL A 286 -5.26 -5.11 -10.23
N ASP A 287 -6.34 -5.78 -10.63
CA ASP A 287 -7.28 -5.30 -11.65
C ASP A 287 -8.02 -4.02 -11.24
N MET A 288 -8.27 -3.83 -9.95
CA MET A 288 -8.83 -2.58 -9.41
C MET A 288 -8.01 -1.35 -9.79
N SER A 289 -6.68 -1.47 -9.85
CA SER A 289 -5.79 -0.37 -10.27
C SER A 289 -5.95 0.01 -11.75
N GLN A 290 -6.50 -0.90 -12.55
CA GLN A 290 -6.80 -0.73 -13.98
C GLN A 290 -8.26 -0.31 -14.23
N GLY A 291 -9.01 0.00 -13.17
CA GLY A 291 -10.43 0.36 -13.22
C GLY A 291 -11.39 -0.83 -13.14
N LYS A 292 -10.89 -2.08 -13.18
CA LYS A 292 -11.70 -3.30 -13.14
C LYS A 292 -11.95 -3.75 -11.70
N GLY A 293 -12.95 -3.16 -11.03
CA GLY A 293 -13.28 -3.46 -9.63
C GLY A 293 -14.44 -4.43 -9.40
N GLY A 294 -15.09 -4.91 -10.46
CA GLY A 294 -16.30 -5.75 -10.35
C GLY A 294 -16.06 -7.04 -9.58
N ASP A 295 -15.00 -7.77 -9.93
CA ASP A 295 -14.66 -9.04 -9.27
C ASP A 295 -14.28 -8.85 -7.81
N PHE A 296 -13.53 -7.81 -7.47
CA PHE A 296 -13.18 -7.53 -6.08
C PHE A 296 -14.45 -7.35 -5.23
N ARG A 297 -15.38 -6.50 -5.68
CA ARG A 297 -16.63 -6.24 -4.95
C ARG A 297 -17.46 -7.51 -4.77
N ARG A 298 -17.56 -8.34 -5.82
CA ARG A 298 -18.28 -9.61 -5.80
C ARG A 298 -17.65 -10.62 -4.84
N LEU A 299 -16.33 -10.77 -4.87
CA LEU A 299 -15.62 -11.69 -3.98
C LEU A 299 -15.76 -11.26 -2.52
N VAL A 300 -15.57 -9.96 -2.25
CA VAL A 300 -15.67 -9.38 -0.90
C VAL A 300 -17.09 -9.42 -0.34
N SER A 301 -18.12 -9.11 -1.14
CA SER A 301 -19.51 -9.15 -0.67
C SER A 301 -19.98 -10.54 -0.26
N ASN A 302 -19.32 -11.57 -0.75
CA ASN A 302 -19.65 -12.96 -0.48
C ASN A 302 -18.83 -13.57 0.66
N LEU A 303 -17.80 -12.89 1.14
CA LEU A 303 -16.98 -13.38 2.25
C LEU A 303 -17.74 -13.28 3.59
N PRO A 304 -17.47 -14.18 4.55
CA PRO A 304 -17.86 -13.96 5.93
C PRO A 304 -17.23 -12.66 6.46
N ASP A 305 -18.00 -11.88 7.23
CA ASP A 305 -17.60 -10.52 7.67
C ASP A 305 -16.27 -10.53 8.45
N ASP A 306 -16.05 -11.55 9.29
CA ASP A 306 -14.83 -11.77 10.06
C ASP A 306 -13.59 -12.04 9.19
N MET A 307 -13.80 -12.49 7.94
CA MET A 307 -12.75 -12.86 7.02
C MET A 307 -12.46 -11.81 5.94
N VAL A 308 -13.28 -10.76 5.81
CA VAL A 308 -13.09 -9.71 4.80
C VAL A 308 -11.71 -9.05 4.94
N GLN A 309 -11.40 -8.50 6.12
CA GLN A 309 -10.13 -7.80 6.34
C GLN A 309 -8.91 -8.76 6.27
N PRO A 310 -8.89 -9.92 6.95
CA PRO A 310 -7.80 -10.90 6.84
C PRO A 310 -7.49 -11.35 5.41
N ALA A 311 -8.52 -11.70 4.63
CA ALA A 311 -8.35 -12.21 3.27
C ALA A 311 -7.85 -11.12 2.32
N VAL A 312 -8.40 -9.90 2.42
CA VAL A 312 -7.97 -8.77 1.59
C VAL A 312 -6.57 -8.29 1.98
N ALA A 313 -6.25 -8.19 3.28
CA ALA A 313 -4.91 -7.84 3.75
C ALA A 313 -3.87 -8.84 3.24
N THR A 314 -4.15 -10.15 3.29
CA THR A 314 -3.30 -11.19 2.72
C THR A 314 -3.11 -11.04 1.21
N ALA A 315 -4.21 -10.77 0.50
CA ALA A 315 -4.17 -10.59 -0.95
C ALA A 315 -3.39 -9.33 -1.38
N MET A 316 -3.28 -8.30 -0.53
CA MET A 316 -2.45 -7.12 -0.78
C MET A 316 -0.97 -7.44 -0.98
N ASN A 317 -0.48 -8.60 -0.52
CA ASN A 317 0.87 -9.08 -0.84
C ASN A 317 1.17 -9.00 -2.35
N ARG A 318 0.19 -9.26 -3.22
CA ARG A 318 0.38 -9.15 -4.66
C ARG A 318 0.59 -7.70 -5.12
N ALA A 319 -0.14 -6.74 -4.55
CA ALA A 319 0.06 -5.33 -4.84
C ALA A 319 1.45 -4.85 -4.42
N PHE A 320 1.92 -5.26 -3.23
CA PHE A 320 3.27 -4.93 -2.75
C PHE A 320 4.36 -5.54 -3.63
N THR A 321 4.22 -6.79 -4.03
CA THR A 321 5.25 -7.52 -4.80
C THR A 321 5.16 -7.31 -6.32
N THR A 322 4.21 -6.51 -6.79
CA THR A 322 4.05 -6.21 -8.23
C THR A 322 5.34 -5.61 -8.79
N PHE A 323 5.90 -6.23 -9.84
CA PHE A 323 7.21 -5.90 -10.44
C PHE A 323 8.41 -5.91 -9.46
N ALA A 324 8.36 -6.71 -8.40
CA ALA A 324 9.55 -7.01 -7.60
C ALA A 324 10.66 -7.60 -8.49
N LYS A 325 11.88 -7.07 -8.38
CA LYS A 325 13.01 -7.45 -9.25
C LYS A 325 13.66 -8.77 -8.85
N SER A 326 13.37 -9.27 -7.66
CA SER A 326 13.94 -10.52 -7.14
C SER A 326 12.85 -11.36 -6.45
N PRO A 327 12.87 -12.70 -6.61
CA PRO A 327 12.04 -13.60 -5.82
C PRO A 327 12.27 -13.36 -4.32
N GLY A 328 11.19 -13.32 -3.52
CA GLY A 328 11.27 -13.11 -2.07
C GLY A 328 11.39 -11.65 -1.62
N GLN A 329 11.43 -10.67 -2.52
CA GLN A 329 11.39 -9.26 -2.16
C GLN A 329 9.96 -8.86 -1.77
N SER A 330 9.75 -8.47 -0.50
CA SER A 330 8.44 -8.09 0.05
C SER A 330 7.77 -6.88 -0.61
N LEU A 331 8.56 -6.02 -1.29
CA LEU A 331 8.04 -4.82 -1.96
C LEU A 331 8.78 -4.47 -3.24
N GLY A 332 8.07 -4.49 -4.37
CA GLY A 332 8.49 -3.94 -5.66
C GLY A 332 8.11 -2.47 -5.79
N VAL A 333 8.97 -1.56 -5.32
CA VAL A 333 8.67 -0.11 -5.22
C VAL A 333 8.03 0.49 -6.50
N PRO A 334 8.59 0.35 -7.71
CA PRO A 334 7.99 0.98 -8.90
C PRO A 334 6.61 0.42 -9.25
N GLY A 335 6.42 -0.88 -9.04
CA GLY A 335 5.16 -1.55 -9.35
C GLY A 335 4.07 -1.21 -8.36
N PHE A 336 4.40 -1.16 -7.07
CA PHE A 336 3.48 -0.76 -6.03
C PHE A 336 3.00 0.69 -6.20
N VAL A 337 3.92 1.63 -6.48
CA VAL A 337 3.54 3.03 -6.73
C VAL A 337 2.65 3.15 -7.95
N LYS A 338 2.96 2.44 -9.05
CA LYS A 338 2.11 2.39 -10.24
C LYS A 338 0.72 1.84 -9.91
N TRP A 339 0.65 0.73 -9.17
CA TRP A 339 -0.61 0.11 -8.75
C TRP A 339 -1.45 1.07 -7.90
N TYR A 340 -0.87 1.66 -6.86
CA TYR A 340 -1.61 2.57 -5.97
C TYR A 340 -2.02 3.84 -6.71
N GLY A 341 -1.18 4.37 -7.59
CA GLY A 341 -1.50 5.49 -8.46
C GLY A 341 -2.68 5.20 -9.39
N GLY A 342 -2.76 3.99 -9.95
CA GLY A 342 -3.91 3.54 -10.74
C GLY A 342 -5.19 3.42 -9.89
N LEU A 343 -5.06 2.82 -8.70
CA LEU A 343 -6.18 2.63 -7.76
C LEU A 343 -6.73 3.98 -7.26
N SER A 344 -5.87 4.90 -6.86
CA SER A 344 -6.26 6.20 -6.28
C SER A 344 -6.98 7.12 -7.27
N ARG A 345 -6.71 6.97 -8.58
CA ARG A 345 -7.46 7.64 -9.65
C ARG A 345 -8.90 7.14 -9.75
N ASN A 346 -9.18 5.90 -9.37
CA ASN A 346 -10.52 5.34 -9.34
C ASN A 346 -11.13 5.40 -7.93
N LYS A 347 -11.86 6.50 -7.64
CA LYS A 347 -12.47 6.75 -6.32
C LYS A 347 -13.35 5.59 -5.83
N SER A 348 -14.11 4.96 -6.72
CA SER A 348 -15.00 3.83 -6.38
C SER A 348 -14.20 2.60 -5.94
N ASN A 349 -13.14 2.24 -6.68
CA ASN A 349 -12.28 1.11 -6.32
C ASN A 349 -11.48 1.41 -5.04
N MET A 350 -10.94 2.62 -4.88
CA MET A 350 -10.27 3.01 -3.63
C MET A 350 -11.24 2.92 -2.43
N GLN A 351 -12.48 3.38 -2.58
CA GLN A 351 -13.49 3.27 -1.53
C GLN A 351 -13.85 1.81 -1.21
N ALA A 352 -13.99 0.96 -2.23
CA ALA A 352 -14.25 -0.46 -2.04
C ALA A 352 -13.11 -1.15 -1.27
N LEU A 353 -11.84 -0.88 -1.63
CA LEU A 353 -10.70 -1.40 -0.89
C LEU A 353 -10.71 -0.88 0.56
N SER A 354 -10.88 0.42 0.74
CA SER A 354 -10.86 1.07 2.06
C SER A 354 -11.92 0.53 3.01
N ARG A 355 -13.13 0.24 2.52
CA ARG A 355 -14.17 -0.42 3.31
C ARG A 355 -13.77 -1.83 3.72
N ALA A 356 -13.13 -2.59 2.84
CA ALA A 356 -12.73 -3.97 3.12
C ALA A 356 -11.57 -4.07 4.12
N ILE A 357 -10.57 -3.17 4.03
CA ILE A 357 -9.40 -3.21 4.94
C ILE A 357 -9.54 -2.30 6.17
N GLY A 358 -10.54 -1.42 6.20
CA GLY A 358 -10.74 -0.45 7.25
C GLY A 358 -9.84 0.79 7.17
N TYR A 359 -10.22 1.82 7.91
CA TYR A 359 -9.55 3.13 7.91
C TYR A 359 -8.08 3.07 8.38
N PRO A 360 -7.72 2.37 9.48
CA PRO A 360 -6.33 2.30 9.93
C PRO A 360 -5.40 1.68 8.87
N ALA A 361 -5.83 0.59 8.23
CA ALA A 361 -5.08 -0.03 7.15
C ALA A 361 -4.97 0.91 5.94
N THR A 362 -6.07 1.54 5.54
CA THR A 362 -6.06 2.52 4.44
C THR A 362 -5.03 3.63 4.66
N ARG A 363 -4.94 4.17 5.88
CA ARG A 363 -3.93 5.18 6.23
C ARG A 363 -2.50 4.64 6.13
N ARG A 364 -2.25 3.44 6.66
CA ARG A 364 -0.91 2.83 6.61
C ARG A 364 -0.50 2.51 5.17
N LEU A 365 -1.43 2.00 4.36
CA LEU A 365 -1.22 1.75 2.93
C LEU A 365 -0.81 3.03 2.19
N ARG A 366 -1.49 4.15 2.48
CA ARG A 366 -1.12 5.46 1.94
C ARG A 366 0.29 5.88 2.39
N ASN A 367 0.62 5.72 3.67
CA ASN A 367 1.97 6.06 4.15
C ASN A 367 3.05 5.22 3.43
N ILE A 368 2.81 3.92 3.22
CA ILE A 368 3.72 3.05 2.46
C ILE A 368 3.85 3.58 1.02
N TYR A 369 2.75 4.02 0.40
CA TYR A 369 2.76 4.61 -0.93
C TYR A 369 3.56 5.91 -1.01
N GLU A 370 3.40 6.85 -0.07
CA GLU A 370 4.16 8.11 -0.11
C GLU A 370 5.67 7.85 -0.02
N VAL A 371 6.08 6.98 0.91
CA VAL A 371 7.49 6.60 1.05
C VAL A 371 7.99 5.86 -0.20
N ALA A 372 7.23 4.91 -0.72
CA ALA A 372 7.58 4.21 -1.96
C ALA A 372 7.69 5.17 -3.15
N SER A 373 6.81 6.17 -3.23
CA SER A 373 6.84 7.19 -4.28
C SER A 373 8.11 8.03 -4.20
N GLY A 374 8.51 8.44 -3.00
CA GLY A 374 9.79 9.10 -2.75
C GLY A 374 10.99 8.27 -3.22
N MET A 375 11.01 6.97 -2.85
CA MET A 375 12.04 6.02 -3.30
C MET A 375 12.06 5.83 -4.81
N GLN A 376 10.89 5.73 -5.45
CA GLN A 376 10.78 5.58 -6.90
C GLN A 376 11.32 6.80 -7.62
N ARG A 377 11.01 8.03 -7.15
CA ARG A 377 11.47 9.27 -7.81
C ARG A 377 12.99 9.29 -7.97
N VAL A 378 13.74 8.91 -6.93
CA VAL A 378 15.21 8.81 -7.00
C VAL A 378 15.68 7.79 -8.04
N GLY A 379 15.10 6.59 -8.05
CA GLY A 379 15.54 5.51 -8.95
C GLY A 379 14.98 5.58 -10.38
N SER A 380 13.93 6.39 -10.61
CA SER A 380 13.23 6.52 -11.90
C SER A 380 13.70 7.69 -12.75
N GLU A 381 14.40 8.66 -12.14
CA GLU A 381 15.04 9.73 -12.89
C GLU A 381 16.13 9.11 -13.75
N LYS A 382 15.84 9.04 -15.05
CA LYS A 382 16.87 8.85 -16.06
C LYS A 382 17.91 9.92 -15.79
N VAL A 383 19.11 9.47 -15.47
CA VAL A 383 20.28 10.31 -15.68
C VAL A 383 20.17 10.74 -17.14
N TYR A 384 20.16 12.05 -17.40
CA TYR A 384 20.17 12.69 -18.72
C TYR A 384 18.82 12.92 -19.43
N SER A 385 18.64 14.18 -19.87
CA SER A 385 17.90 14.63 -21.06
C SER A 385 16.74 15.63 -20.90
N SER A 386 16.75 16.52 -19.90
CA SER A 386 16.01 17.78 -20.06
C SER A 386 16.95 18.97 -19.88
N SER A 387 16.91 19.94 -20.80
CA SER A 387 17.71 21.16 -20.75
C SER A 387 17.51 21.95 -19.44
N GLN A 388 16.39 21.73 -18.74
CA GLN A 388 16.12 22.26 -17.41
C GLN A 388 16.90 21.53 -16.31
N ILE A 389 16.91 20.19 -16.33
CA ILE A 389 17.69 19.39 -15.36
C ILE A 389 19.19 19.65 -15.55
N ASP A 390 19.67 19.79 -16.79
CA ASP A 390 21.09 20.10 -17.06
C ASP A 390 21.47 21.49 -16.54
N ARG A 391 20.62 22.52 -16.73
CA ARG A 391 20.85 23.86 -16.16
C ARG A 391 20.87 23.85 -14.62
N MET A 392 19.91 23.16 -14.01
CA MET A 392 19.84 23.06 -12.55
C MET A 392 21.02 22.24 -11.97
N MET A 393 21.44 21.18 -12.66
CA MET A 393 22.64 20.43 -12.32
C MET A 393 23.90 21.28 -12.44
N ASN A 394 24.02 22.16 -13.43
CA ASN A 394 25.17 23.07 -13.57
C ASN A 394 25.27 24.05 -12.41
N GLN A 395 24.14 24.62 -12.00
CA GLN A 395 24.09 25.53 -10.87
C GLN A 395 24.42 24.82 -9.55
N PHE A 396 24.06 23.55 -9.43
CA PHE A 396 24.14 22.80 -8.17
C PHE A 396 25.42 21.97 -8.01
N ALA A 397 25.96 21.44 -9.11
CA ALA A 397 27.20 20.66 -9.20
C ALA A 397 28.41 21.42 -9.74
N GLY A 398 28.22 22.64 -10.26
CA GLY A 398 29.32 23.54 -10.60
C GLY A 398 30.13 23.97 -9.38
N GLU A 399 31.29 24.60 -9.60
CA GLU A 399 32.29 24.93 -8.56
C GLU A 399 31.73 25.70 -7.35
N LYS A 400 30.73 26.55 -7.58
CA LYS A 400 30.10 27.37 -6.55
C LYS A 400 28.88 26.70 -5.91
N GLY A 401 28.35 25.65 -6.53
CA GLY A 401 27.19 24.90 -6.06
C GLY A 401 27.51 23.98 -4.89
N MET A 402 26.50 23.66 -4.10
CA MET A 402 26.62 22.80 -2.91
C MET A 402 27.34 21.48 -3.22
N LEU A 403 27.02 20.82 -4.32
CA LEU A 403 27.60 19.51 -4.65
C LEU A 403 29.05 19.65 -5.11
N GLY A 404 29.38 20.70 -5.85
CA GLY A 404 30.76 21.04 -6.21
C GLY A 404 31.62 21.26 -4.97
N ARG A 405 31.08 21.91 -3.94
CA ARG A 405 31.75 22.13 -2.64
C ARG A 405 31.84 20.86 -1.78
N ILE A 406 30.85 19.97 -1.81
CA ILE A 406 30.94 18.71 -1.05
C ILE A 406 31.95 17.77 -1.70
N TYR A 407 31.83 17.54 -3.01
CA TYR A 407 32.62 16.50 -3.69
C TYR A 407 33.94 17.02 -4.30
N GLY A 408 34.15 18.34 -4.36
CA GLY A 408 35.35 18.94 -4.93
C GLY A 408 35.43 18.86 -6.46
N ILE A 409 34.30 18.62 -7.14
CA ILE A 409 34.26 18.31 -8.58
C ILE A 409 34.27 19.59 -9.45
N GLY A 410 34.10 20.77 -8.85
CA GLY A 410 34.03 22.05 -9.54
C GLY A 410 35.22 22.40 -10.45
N LYS A 411 36.43 22.04 -10.04
CA LYS A 411 37.67 22.42 -10.74
C LYS A 411 37.95 21.57 -11.99
N ASP A 412 37.42 20.35 -12.05
CA ASP A 412 37.65 19.43 -13.17
C ASP A 412 36.58 19.58 -14.27
N VAL A 413 35.36 20.00 -13.90
CA VAL A 413 34.30 20.38 -14.87
C VAL A 413 34.68 21.64 -15.64
N ALA A 414 35.25 22.66 -14.97
CA ALA A 414 35.72 23.89 -15.62
C ALA A 414 36.96 23.66 -16.53
N LYS A 415 37.84 22.70 -16.19
CA LYS A 415 38.96 22.31 -17.06
C LYS A 415 38.52 21.52 -18.30
N ALA A 416 37.42 20.76 -18.22
CA ALA A 416 36.84 20.06 -19.36
C ALA A 416 36.10 21.01 -20.33
N GLU A 417 35.52 22.11 -19.84
CA GLU A 417 35.01 23.19 -20.70
C GLU A 417 36.12 23.97 -21.42
N GLY A 418 37.36 23.98 -20.87
CA GLY A 418 38.53 24.64 -21.44
C GLY A 418 39.41 23.78 -22.36
N LEU A 419 39.20 22.46 -22.42
CA LEU A 419 39.95 21.53 -23.29
C LEU A 419 38.97 20.56 -23.96
N THR A 420 38.52 20.92 -25.17
CA THR A 420 38.01 20.04 -26.23
C THR A 420 37.46 18.67 -25.81
N THR A 421 36.45 18.58 -24.93
CA THR A 421 35.55 17.43 -24.98
C THR A 421 34.55 17.71 -26.09
N ALA A 422 34.74 17.01 -27.20
CA ALA A 422 34.06 17.21 -28.48
C ALA A 422 32.58 17.57 -28.32
N ILE A 423 32.25 18.78 -28.77
CA ILE A 423 30.90 19.14 -29.23
C ILE A 423 30.55 18.10 -30.32
N GLY A 424 29.71 17.12 -29.99
CA GLY A 424 29.27 16.12 -30.97
C GLY A 424 28.84 14.73 -30.45
N ALA A 425 29.08 14.37 -29.19
CA ALA A 425 28.57 13.10 -28.66
C ALA A 425 27.13 13.28 -28.10
N PRO A 426 26.13 12.51 -28.57
CA PRO A 426 24.80 12.52 -27.96
C PRO A 426 24.91 12.12 -26.47
N GLY A 427 24.58 13.04 -25.55
CA GLY A 427 24.55 12.78 -24.10
C GLY A 427 25.70 13.37 -23.27
N ALA A 428 26.64 14.12 -23.86
CA ALA A 428 27.74 14.76 -23.13
C ALA A 428 27.35 16.12 -22.49
N GLY A 429 26.32 16.12 -21.65
CA GLY A 429 26.08 17.23 -20.71
C GLY A 429 27.07 17.19 -19.54
N THR A 430 27.13 18.25 -18.73
CA THR A 430 27.90 18.32 -17.46
C THR A 430 27.67 17.14 -16.53
N ALA A 431 26.48 16.55 -16.53
CA ALA A 431 26.18 15.33 -15.78
C ALA A 431 26.98 14.11 -16.31
N GLY A 432 27.29 14.05 -17.61
CA GLY A 432 28.09 12.99 -18.23
C GLY A 432 29.57 13.10 -17.84
N VAL A 433 30.06 14.34 -17.70
CA VAL A 433 31.39 14.65 -17.13
C VAL A 433 31.44 14.29 -15.65
N LEU A 434 30.39 14.59 -14.88
CA LEU A 434 30.28 14.20 -13.47
C LEU A 434 30.34 12.68 -13.30
N PHE A 435 29.63 11.95 -14.16
CA PHE A 435 29.59 10.49 -14.14
C PHE A 435 30.90 9.84 -14.59
N SER A 436 31.60 10.42 -15.57
CA SER A 436 32.92 9.95 -15.97
C SER A 436 33.97 10.19 -14.88
N LEU A 437 33.92 11.34 -14.20
CA LEU A 437 34.75 11.66 -13.02
C LEU A 437 34.44 10.76 -11.81
N LEU A 438 33.17 10.40 -11.60
CA LEU A 438 32.77 9.45 -10.56
C LEU A 438 33.24 8.02 -10.84
N ARG A 439 33.35 7.64 -12.12
CA ARG A 439 33.83 6.32 -12.57
C ARG A 439 35.35 6.19 -12.70
N SER A 440 36.08 7.28 -12.92
CA SER A 440 37.54 7.26 -13.10
C SER A 440 38.35 6.97 -11.81
N GLY A 441 37.65 6.82 -10.67
CA GLY A 441 38.22 6.45 -9.37
C GLY A 441 37.91 7.50 -8.31
N LYS A 442 37.48 7.07 -7.12
CA LYS A 442 37.16 8.00 -6.03
C LYS A 442 38.43 8.65 -5.49
N ASN A 443 38.58 9.97 -5.64
CA ASN A 443 39.55 10.71 -4.84
C ASN A 443 39.12 10.72 -3.35
N SER A 444 40.04 11.06 -2.44
CA SER A 444 39.78 11.02 -0.99
C SER A 444 38.58 11.89 -0.56
N ARG A 445 38.37 13.03 -1.23
CA ARG A 445 37.25 13.94 -0.97
C ARG A 445 35.90 13.33 -1.33
N MET A 446 35.81 12.66 -2.47
CA MET A 446 34.58 12.01 -2.93
C MET A 446 34.20 10.85 -2.01
N ALA A 447 35.18 10.05 -1.56
CA ALA A 447 34.94 8.97 -0.61
C ALA A 447 34.48 9.50 0.78
N ALA A 448 35.08 10.58 1.27
CA ALA A 448 34.67 11.20 2.53
C ALA A 448 33.31 11.90 2.43
N ALA A 449 32.99 12.49 1.27
CA ALA A 449 31.69 13.07 0.97
C ALA A 449 30.57 12.02 0.92
N ASP A 450 30.82 10.85 0.32
CA ASP A 450 29.91 9.71 0.33
C ASP A 450 29.55 9.30 1.77
N GLU A 451 30.58 9.16 2.61
CA GLU A 451 30.42 8.78 4.00
C GLU A 451 29.69 9.84 4.82
N LEU A 452 29.96 11.13 4.55
CA LEU A 452 29.25 12.24 5.18
C LEU A 452 27.77 12.23 4.80
N ILE A 453 27.43 12.17 3.51
CA ILE A 453 26.03 12.27 3.04
C ILE A 453 25.20 11.06 3.49
N ALA A 454 25.78 9.87 3.51
CA ALA A 454 25.10 8.68 4.03
C ALA A 454 24.96 8.68 5.57
N SER A 455 25.69 9.53 6.29
CA SER A 455 25.74 9.50 7.76
C SER A 455 24.43 9.95 8.42
N PRO A 456 24.08 9.41 9.61
CA PRO A 456 22.95 9.88 10.39
C PRO A 456 23.02 11.38 10.72
N ALA A 457 24.22 11.91 10.91
CA ALA A 457 24.42 13.32 11.23
C ALA A 457 24.01 14.24 10.07
N PHE A 458 24.38 13.89 8.84
CA PHE A 458 24.00 14.67 7.66
C PHE A 458 22.51 14.53 7.32
N LYS A 459 21.94 13.33 7.51
CA LYS A 459 20.48 13.14 7.46
C LYS A 459 19.77 14.05 8.46
N ASN A 460 20.22 14.09 9.72
CA ASN A 460 19.66 14.96 10.76
C ASN A 460 19.86 16.44 10.46
N LEU A 461 21.02 16.83 9.90
CA LEU A 461 21.29 18.18 9.45
C LEU A 461 20.25 18.62 8.41
N SER A 462 20.06 17.84 7.34
CA SER A 462 19.11 18.18 6.28
C SER A 462 17.67 18.26 6.79
N LYS A 463 17.23 17.34 7.66
CA LYS A 463 15.91 17.40 8.32
C LYS A 463 15.72 18.63 9.20
N ARG A 464 16.73 19.00 10.00
CA ARG A 464 16.67 20.19 10.87
C ARG A 464 16.63 21.48 10.07
N ILE A 465 17.32 21.52 8.92
CA ILE A 465 17.24 22.65 7.99
C ILE A 465 15.83 22.74 7.39
N ALA A 466 15.27 21.61 6.94
CA ALA A 466 13.90 21.50 6.42
C ALA A 466 12.86 22.04 7.41
N ALA A 467 12.99 21.66 8.67
CA ALA A 467 12.09 22.06 9.75
C ALA A 467 12.30 23.52 10.22
N GLY A 468 13.16 24.29 9.56
CA GLY A 468 13.50 25.66 9.98
C GLY A 468 14.28 25.73 11.29
N HIS A 469 14.76 24.62 11.84
CA HIS A 469 15.53 24.60 13.08
C HIS A 469 16.96 25.14 12.92
N ALA A 470 17.40 25.45 11.70
CA ALA A 470 18.65 26.16 11.46
C ALA A 470 18.45 27.67 11.18
N SER A 471 17.23 28.21 11.33
CA SER A 471 16.89 29.61 11.02
C SER A 471 17.55 30.67 11.91
N THR A 472 18.06 30.28 13.09
CA THR A 472 18.60 31.21 14.09
C THR A 472 20.12 31.08 14.20
N PRO A 473 20.85 32.16 14.59
CA PRO A 473 22.29 32.07 14.85
C PRO A 473 22.67 31.04 15.93
N ALA A 474 21.86 30.92 16.99
CA ALA A 474 22.12 30.00 18.10
C ALA A 474 21.96 28.53 17.66
N SER A 475 20.92 28.22 16.89
CA SER A 475 20.70 26.87 16.39
C SER A 475 21.73 26.46 15.33
N ARG A 476 22.25 27.40 14.54
CA ARG A 476 23.38 27.17 13.62
C ARG A 476 24.66 26.80 14.35
N LYS A 477 25.06 27.58 15.37
CA LYS A 477 26.23 27.23 16.20
C LYS A 477 26.08 25.84 16.85
N SER A 478 24.87 25.51 17.31
CA SER A 478 24.57 24.18 17.85
C SER A 478 24.72 23.06 16.81
N VAL A 479 24.23 23.30 15.58
CA VAL A 479 24.40 22.38 14.45
C VAL A 479 25.88 22.21 14.08
N ASP A 480 26.62 23.30 13.92
CA ASP A 480 28.06 23.27 13.59
C ASP A 480 28.86 22.54 14.66
N ALA A 481 28.64 22.85 15.94
CA ALA A 481 29.29 22.18 17.06
C ALA A 481 28.94 20.68 17.15
N SER A 482 27.71 20.31 16.76
CA SER A 482 27.30 18.91 16.69
C SER A 482 28.00 18.18 15.55
N MET A 483 28.11 18.81 14.38
CA MET A 483 28.78 18.23 13.20
C MET A 483 30.28 18.04 13.42
N GLN A 484 30.96 18.97 14.11
CA GLN A 484 32.39 18.85 14.43
C GLN A 484 32.76 17.58 15.22
N LYS A 485 31.81 17.00 15.97
CA LYS A 485 32.01 15.77 16.74
C LYS A 485 31.87 14.50 15.89
N VAL A 486 31.34 14.62 14.68
CA VAL A 486 31.01 13.49 13.81
C VAL A 486 32.22 13.11 12.97
N LYS A 487 32.64 11.84 13.06
CA LYS A 487 33.81 11.32 12.33
C LYS A 487 33.69 11.53 10.79
N PRO A 488 32.60 11.11 10.11
CA PRO A 488 32.39 11.43 8.70
C PRO A 488 32.58 12.89 8.31
N TYR A 489 32.13 13.82 9.16
CA TYR A 489 32.30 15.25 8.91
C TYR A 489 33.76 15.67 9.02
N ARG A 490 34.46 15.25 10.08
CA ARG A 490 35.90 15.54 10.25
C ARG A 490 36.74 14.97 9.12
N ASP A 491 36.45 13.75 8.70
CA ASP A 491 37.13 13.09 7.59
C ASP A 491 36.94 13.88 6.30
N TRP A 492 35.71 14.33 6.02
CA TRP A 492 35.42 15.21 4.87
C TRP A 492 36.15 16.55 4.98
N VAL A 493 36.11 17.22 6.14
CA VAL A 493 36.83 18.49 6.37
C VAL A 493 38.32 18.32 6.11
N ASN A 494 38.92 17.19 6.46
CA ASN A 494 40.35 16.93 6.23
C ASN A 494 40.73 16.95 4.75
N THR A 495 39.78 16.64 3.85
CA THR A 495 39.98 16.65 2.39
C THR A 495 39.87 18.03 1.74
N LEU A 496 39.44 19.05 2.50
CA LEU A 496 39.30 20.42 2.02
C LEU A 496 40.68 21.13 1.92
N SER A 497 40.79 22.09 1.00
CA SER A 497 41.97 22.96 0.91
C SER A 497 42.11 23.86 2.15
N ALA A 498 43.27 24.49 2.33
CA ALA A 498 43.49 25.43 3.44
C ALA A 498 42.47 26.59 3.43
N ASP A 499 42.18 27.13 2.25
CA ASP A 499 41.21 28.22 2.08
C ASP A 499 39.78 27.77 2.35
N GLU A 500 39.43 26.57 1.91
CA GLU A 500 38.11 25.99 2.18
C GLU A 500 37.92 25.70 3.68
N LYS A 501 38.95 25.19 4.37
CA LYS A 501 38.94 25.00 5.82
C LYS A 501 38.78 26.33 6.56
N LYS A 502 39.51 27.37 6.15
CA LYS A 502 39.42 28.71 6.72
C LYS A 502 38.03 29.32 6.51
N ASN A 503 37.46 29.17 5.31
CA ASN A 503 36.12 29.63 5.03
C ASN A 503 35.07 28.87 5.83
N LEU A 504 35.13 27.54 5.85
CA LEU A 504 34.23 26.68 6.64
C LEU A 504 34.27 27.03 8.13
N ALA A 505 35.46 27.25 8.69
CA ALA A 505 35.61 27.65 10.09
C ALA A 505 34.99 29.02 10.39
N ARG A 506 34.97 29.93 9.42
CA ARG A 506 34.40 31.27 9.54
C ARG A 506 32.88 31.28 9.43
N VAL A 507 32.31 30.53 8.48
CA VAL A 507 30.88 30.64 8.13
C VAL A 507 30.02 29.49 8.67
N GLY A 508 30.62 28.37 9.08
CA GLY A 508 29.91 27.16 9.49
C GLY A 508 29.48 26.29 8.31
N ILE A 509 29.11 25.02 8.55
CA ILE A 509 28.81 24.05 7.47
C ILE A 509 27.61 24.48 6.64
N VAL A 510 26.58 25.01 7.30
CA VAL A 510 25.32 25.40 6.66
C VAL A 510 25.56 26.50 5.64
N ALA A 511 26.28 27.57 6.01
CA ALA A 511 26.59 28.69 5.13
C ALA A 511 27.66 28.31 4.10
N PHE A 512 28.64 27.49 4.47
CA PHE A 512 29.68 27.03 3.54
C PHE A 512 29.12 26.25 2.36
N LEU A 513 28.13 25.38 2.62
CA LEU A 513 27.51 24.55 1.59
C LEU A 513 26.52 25.30 0.69
N SER A 514 26.18 26.53 1.04
CA SER A 514 25.10 27.29 0.42
C SER A 514 25.49 28.68 -0.07
N SER A 515 26.70 29.14 0.24
CA SER A 515 27.23 30.40 -0.24
C SER A 515 27.53 30.34 -1.74
N ASN A 516 27.02 31.31 -2.51
CA ASN A 516 27.42 31.55 -3.91
C ASN A 516 28.70 32.40 -4.02
N ASP A 517 29.25 32.85 -2.89
CA ASP A 517 30.41 33.75 -2.90
C ASP A 517 31.69 33.03 -3.34
N SER A 518 32.38 33.67 -4.28
CA SER A 518 33.76 33.38 -4.66
C SER A 518 34.67 33.51 -3.45
N LEU A 519 35.53 32.51 -3.23
CA LEU A 519 36.73 32.71 -2.41
C LEU A 519 37.48 33.93 -2.98
N PRO A 520 37.96 34.87 -2.16
CA PRO A 520 38.76 35.98 -2.65
C PRO A 520 40.00 35.40 -3.32
N THR A 521 40.10 35.53 -4.65
CA THR A 521 41.32 35.18 -5.37
C THR A 521 42.37 36.25 -5.08
N GLU A 522 43.59 35.82 -4.76
CA GLU A 522 44.76 36.62 -4.37
C GLU A 522 45.27 37.63 -5.42
N GLN A 523 44.48 38.01 -6.42
CA GLN A 523 44.89 38.90 -7.51
C GLN A 523 44.42 40.35 -7.39
N GLN A 524 43.78 40.76 -6.29
CA GLN A 524 43.42 42.17 -6.05
C GLN A 524 44.33 42.89 -5.03
N ALA A 525 45.57 42.43 -4.87
CA ALA A 525 46.59 43.10 -4.05
C ALA A 525 47.69 43.79 -4.89
N GLY A 526 47.54 43.89 -6.20
CA GLY A 526 48.59 44.40 -7.07
C GLY A 526 48.07 45.11 -8.30
N GLN A 527 47.40 46.25 -8.10
CA GLN A 527 47.39 47.37 -9.04
C GLN A 527 46.89 48.60 -8.30
N GLN A 528 47.74 49.64 -8.29
CA GLN A 528 47.56 50.91 -7.60
C GLN A 528 46.36 51.70 -8.13
#